data_AF-A0A923P2A3-F1
#
_entry.id   AF-A0A923P2A3-F1
#
_cell.length_a   1.000
_cell.length_b   1.000
_cell.length_c   1.000
_cell.angle_alpha   90.00
_cell.angle_beta   90.00
_cell.angle_gamma   90.00
#
_symmetry.space_group_name_H-M   'P 1'
#
loop_
_entity.id
_entity.type
_entity.pdbx_description
1 polymer ?
#
loop_
_entity_poly.entity_id
_entity_poly.type
_entity_poly.pdbx_seq_one_letter_code
_entity_poly.pdbx_strand_id
1 'polypeptide(L)'
;MESTRLWFARLVMAYALLIFSFGSWLYIAEPLEHIAHFGIGASGAPESVNFLRAGPGALFLSMALFAAGGLLRPAWLRQCLLVLVIINACVVAVRLLGIGLEGITPVQLSELRNEGLSWLLFLGALLACPSAR
;
A
#
# COMPACT_ATOMS: atom_id res chain seq x y z
N MET A 1 15.41 -9.79 -22.63
CA MET A 1 15.21 -8.62 -21.74
C MET A 1 13.74 -8.41 -21.37
N GLU A 2 12.79 -8.55 -22.30
CA GLU A 2 11.36 -8.34 -22.03
C GLU A 2 10.77 -9.33 -21.00
N SER A 3 11.12 -10.62 -21.10
CA SER A 3 10.75 -11.64 -20.11
C SER A 3 11.21 -11.28 -18.69
N THR A 4 12.45 -10.81 -18.53
CA THR A 4 13.00 -10.36 -17.23
C THR A 4 12.23 -9.18 -16.65
N ARG A 5 11.87 -8.21 -17.48
CA ARG A 5 11.09 -7.03 -17.08
C ARG A 5 9.68 -7.39 -16.61
N LEU A 6 9.03 -8.33 -17.30
CA LEU A 6 7.73 -8.87 -16.91
C LEU A 6 7.80 -9.65 -15.60
N TRP A 7 8.85 -10.47 -15.42
CA TRP A 7 9.08 -11.20 -14.17
C TRP A 7 9.28 -10.26 -12.99
N PHE A 8 10.07 -9.20 -13.17
CA PHE A 8 10.25 -8.17 -12.14
C PHE A 8 8.91 -7.53 -11.76
N ALA A 9 8.09 -7.12 -12.74
CA ALA A 9 6.77 -6.54 -12.49
C ALA A 9 5.84 -7.50 -11.72
N ARG A 10 5.85 -8.80 -12.05
CA ARG A 10 5.07 -9.82 -11.35
C ARG A 10 5.56 -10.05 -9.92
N LEU A 11 6.87 -10.09 -9.70
CA LEU A 11 7.45 -10.26 -8.37
C LEU A 11 7.06 -9.08 -7.46
N VAL A 12 7.12 -7.86 -7.99
CA VAL A 12 6.70 -6.66 -7.27
C VAL A 12 5.19 -6.67 -6.98
N MET A 13 4.37 -7.16 -7.90
CA MET A 13 2.93 -7.33 -7.66
C MET A 13 2.62 -8.41 -6.61
N ALA A 14 3.38 -9.50 -6.58
CA ALA A 14 3.27 -10.51 -5.52
C ALA A 14 3.66 -9.93 -4.16
N TYR A 15 4.73 -9.13 -4.10
CA TYR A 15 5.11 -8.39 -2.91
C TYR A 15 3.99 -7.43 -2.46
N ALA A 16 3.42 -6.65 -3.38
CA ALA A 16 2.30 -5.74 -3.09
C ALA A 16 1.09 -6.51 -2.51
N LEU A 17 0.73 -7.65 -3.12
CA LEU A 17 -0.34 -8.50 -2.63
C LEU A 17 -0.10 -8.93 -1.19
N LEU A 18 1.11 -9.38 -0.85
CA LEU A 18 1.44 -9.83 0.50
C LEU A 18 1.34 -8.70 1.52
N ILE A 19 1.99 -7.56 1.27
CA ILE A 19 2.02 -6.46 2.25
C ILE A 19 0.64 -5.83 2.45
N PHE A 20 -0.16 -5.70 1.38
CA PHE A 20 -1.48 -5.09 1.48
C PHE A 20 -2.53 -6.05 2.02
N SER A 21 -2.39 -7.36 1.77
CA SER A 21 -3.21 -8.36 2.46
C SER A 21 -2.90 -8.37 3.96
N PHE A 22 -1.63 -8.31 4.34
CA PHE A 22 -1.23 -8.26 5.74
C PHE A 22 -1.69 -6.96 6.43
N GLY A 23 -1.48 -5.80 5.81
CA GLY A 23 -1.99 -4.54 6.32
C GLY A 23 -3.51 -4.52 6.45
N SER A 24 -4.22 -5.02 5.44
CA SER A 24 -5.68 -5.16 5.50
C SER A 24 -6.13 -6.06 6.66
N TRP A 25 -5.47 -7.20 6.85
CA TRP A 25 -5.74 -8.09 7.97
C TRP A 25 -5.60 -7.38 9.32
N LEU A 26 -4.50 -6.65 9.54
CA LEU A 26 -4.27 -5.92 10.79
C LEU A 26 -5.38 -4.90 11.09
N TYR A 27 -5.80 -4.13 10.09
CA TYR A 27 -6.87 -3.15 10.27
C TYR A 27 -8.29 -3.75 10.34
N ILE A 28 -8.48 -4.99 9.86
CA ILE A 28 -9.79 -5.65 9.89
C ILE A 28 -9.97 -6.49 11.16
N ALA A 29 -9.00 -7.35 11.47
CA ALA A 29 -9.06 -8.30 12.57
C ALA A 29 -8.64 -7.68 13.90
N GLU A 30 -7.54 -6.92 13.92
CA GLU A 30 -6.87 -6.43 15.14
C GLU A 30 -6.63 -4.90 15.13
N PRO A 31 -7.62 -4.06 14.77
CA PRO A 31 -7.38 -2.64 14.49
C PRO A 31 -6.85 -1.85 15.69
N LEU A 32 -7.36 -2.11 16.90
CA LEU A 32 -7.00 -1.35 18.10
C LEU A 32 -5.57 -1.66 18.57
N GLU A 33 -5.19 -2.94 18.56
CA GLU A 33 -3.84 -3.36 18.89
C GLU A 33 -2.85 -2.83 17.86
N HIS A 34 -3.21 -2.89 16.58
CA HIS A 34 -2.35 -2.39 15.52
C HIS A 34 -2.07 -0.89 15.64
N ILE A 35 -3.10 -0.05 15.83
CA ILE A 35 -2.89 1.41 15.94
C ILE A 35 -2.12 1.81 17.20
N ALA A 36 -2.22 1.03 18.28
CA ALA A 36 -1.51 1.30 19.53
C ALA A 36 0.02 1.25 19.35
N HIS A 37 0.52 0.43 18.42
CA HIS A 37 1.95 0.36 18.09
C HIS A 37 2.48 1.68 17.49
N PHE A 38 1.61 2.51 16.93
CA PHE A 38 1.96 3.85 16.42
C PHE A 38 1.77 4.95 17.47
N GLY A 39 1.46 4.60 18.72
CA GLY A 39 1.12 5.54 19.78
C GLY A 39 -0.25 6.21 19.60
N ILE A 40 -1.10 5.66 18.72
CA ILE A 40 -2.43 6.18 18.45
C ILE A 40 -3.43 5.44 19.34
N GLY A 41 -4.20 6.20 20.12
CA GLY A 41 -5.34 5.68 20.87
C GLY A 41 -6.64 5.89 20.09
N ALA A 42 -7.49 4.87 20.01
CA ALA A 42 -8.89 5.01 19.65
C ALA A 42 -9.77 4.42 20.74
N SER A 43 -11.00 4.90 20.85
CA SER A 43 -11.95 4.28 21.78
C SER A 43 -12.27 2.85 21.32
N GLY A 44 -12.54 1.94 22.25
CA GLY A 44 -13.05 0.60 21.93
C GLY A 44 -14.50 0.59 21.45
N ALA A 45 -15.09 1.77 21.20
CA ALA A 45 -16.47 1.90 20.77
C ALA A 45 -16.65 1.34 19.34
N PRO A 46 -17.82 0.75 19.03
CA PRO A 46 -18.08 0.16 17.72
C PRO A 46 -17.79 1.09 16.53
N GLU A 47 -18.03 2.39 16.68
CA GLU A 47 -17.83 3.40 15.64
C GLU A 47 -16.34 3.58 15.30
N SER A 48 -15.47 3.60 16.32
CA SER A 48 -14.03 3.72 16.15
C SER A 48 -13.44 2.48 15.47
N VAL A 49 -13.88 1.29 15.92
CA VAL A 49 -13.46 0.02 15.31
C VAL A 49 -13.94 -0.06 13.85
N ASN A 50 -15.20 0.29 13.59
CA ASN A 50 -15.74 0.26 12.24
C ASN A 50 -15.03 1.27 11.30
N PHE A 51 -14.68 2.46 11.81
CA PHE A 51 -13.91 3.45 11.06
C PHE A 51 -12.54 2.90 10.62
N LEU A 52 -11.81 2.22 11.51
CA LEU A 52 -10.51 1.62 11.18
C LEU A 52 -10.64 0.49 10.15
N ARG A 53 -11.69 -0.34 10.25
CA ARG A 53 -11.96 -1.39 9.27
C ARG A 53 -12.31 -0.82 7.90
N ALA A 54 -13.23 0.14 7.86
CA ALA A 54 -13.79 0.69 6.63
C ALA A 54 -12.86 1.70 5.96
N GLY A 55 -12.05 2.43 6.71
CA GLY A 55 -11.06 3.37 6.18
C GLY A 55 -9.79 2.63 5.75
N PRO A 56 -8.76 2.55 6.61
CA PRO A 56 -7.49 1.93 6.24
C PRO A 56 -7.62 0.44 5.88
N GLY A 57 -8.47 -0.34 6.57
CA GLY A 57 -8.64 -1.76 6.25
C GLY A 57 -9.15 -2.02 4.83
N ALA A 58 -10.17 -1.28 4.39
CA ALA A 58 -10.71 -1.38 3.03
C ALA A 58 -9.75 -0.80 1.97
N LEU A 59 -9.00 0.27 2.32
CA LEU A 59 -7.97 0.82 1.44
C LEU A 59 -6.92 -0.26 1.10
N PHE A 60 -6.33 -0.88 2.13
CA PHE A 60 -5.34 -1.94 1.91
C PHE A 60 -5.94 -3.16 1.21
N LEU A 61 -7.18 -3.54 1.54
CA LEU A 61 -7.87 -4.62 0.83
C LEU A 61 -8.01 -4.32 -0.66
N SER A 62 -8.40 -3.08 -1.02
CA SER A 62 -8.54 -2.68 -2.41
C SER A 62 -7.22 -2.79 -3.18
N MET A 63 -6.12 -2.37 -2.57
CA MET A 63 -4.79 -2.48 -3.15
C MET A 63 -4.37 -3.95 -3.32
N ALA A 64 -4.66 -4.80 -2.33
CA ALA A 64 -4.43 -6.25 -2.44
C ALA A 64 -5.25 -6.87 -3.60
N LEU A 65 -6.50 -6.47 -3.78
CA LEU A 65 -7.34 -6.95 -4.88
C LEU A 65 -6.83 -6.49 -6.26
N PHE A 66 -6.36 -5.26 -6.40
CA PHE A 66 -5.69 -4.83 -7.64
C PHE A 66 -4.40 -5.61 -7.89
N ALA A 67 -3.62 -5.89 -6.85
CA ALA A 67 -2.42 -6.72 -6.94
C ALA A 67 -2.75 -8.14 -7.43
N ALA A 68 -3.74 -8.79 -6.81
CA ALA A 68 -4.24 -10.11 -7.21
C ALA A 68 -4.78 -10.10 -8.65
N GLY A 69 -5.58 -9.10 -9.02
CA GLY A 69 -6.15 -8.95 -10.36
C GLY A 69 -5.08 -8.85 -11.45
N GLY A 70 -4.02 -8.07 -11.22
CA GLY A 70 -2.90 -7.93 -12.15
C GLY A 70 -2.05 -9.21 -12.29
N LEU A 71 -1.92 -10.01 -11.22
CA LEU A 71 -1.24 -11.30 -11.24
C LEU A 71 -2.04 -12.37 -11.99
N LEU A 72 -3.35 -12.43 -11.73
CA LEU A 72 -4.26 -13.42 -12.34
C LEU A 72 -4.49 -13.13 -13.83
N ARG A 73 -4.49 -11.86 -14.24
CA ARG A 73 -4.73 -11.45 -15.63
C ARG A 73 -3.57 -10.58 -16.14
N PRO A 74 -2.59 -11.17 -16.87
CA PRO A 74 -1.44 -10.44 -17.39
C PRO A 74 -1.80 -9.22 -18.24
N ALA A 75 -2.94 -9.24 -18.93
CA ALA A 75 -3.45 -8.12 -19.72
C ALA A 75 -3.77 -6.86 -18.89
N TRP A 76 -3.98 -7.01 -17.57
CA TRP A 76 -4.31 -5.92 -16.65
C TRP A 76 -3.12 -5.51 -15.76
N LEU A 77 -1.99 -6.23 -15.85
CA LEU A 77 -0.85 -6.06 -14.95
C LEU A 77 -0.39 -4.60 -14.87
N ARG A 78 -0.26 -3.94 -16.02
CA ARG A 78 0.20 -2.55 -16.10
C ARG A 78 -0.83 -1.57 -15.52
N GLN A 79 -2.13 -1.76 -15.79
CA GLN A 79 -3.18 -0.91 -15.21
C GLN A 79 -3.26 -1.09 -13.69
N CYS A 80 -3.20 -2.32 -13.20
CA CYS A 80 -3.18 -2.61 -11.77
C CYS A 80 -1.96 -1.99 -11.08
N LEU A 81 -0.76 -2.11 -11.67
CA LEU A 81 0.44 -1.44 -11.18
C LEU A 81 0.26 0.08 -11.12
N LEU A 82 -0.33 0.70 -12.15
CA LEU A 82 -0.59 2.13 -12.18
C LEU A 82 -1.48 2.56 -11.00
N VAL A 83 -2.55 1.81 -10.72
CA VAL A 83 -3.44 2.08 -9.56
C VAL A 83 -2.64 2.02 -8.24
N LEU A 84 -1.81 1.00 -8.05
CA LEU A 84 -1.00 0.87 -6.84
C LEU A 84 0.00 2.03 -6.69
N VAL A 85 0.64 2.44 -7.79
CA VAL A 85 1.57 3.58 -7.81
C VAL A 85 0.85 4.86 -7.40
N ILE A 86 -0.34 5.13 -7.95
CA ILE A 86 -1.10 6.35 -7.66
C ILE A 86 -1.54 6.38 -6.19
N ILE A 87 -2.16 5.30 -5.70
CA ILE A 87 -2.65 5.25 -4.32
C ILE A 87 -1.49 5.38 -3.34
N ASN A 88 -0.38 4.66 -3.57
CA ASN A 88 0.77 4.73 -2.67
C ASN A 88 1.48 6.10 -2.75
N ALA A 89 1.51 6.75 -3.92
CA ALA A 89 1.98 8.13 -4.06
C ALA A 89 1.16 9.09 -3.19
N CYS A 90 -0.17 8.92 -3.15
CA CYS A 90 -1.04 9.72 -2.29
C CYS A 90 -0.72 9.51 -0.80
N VAL A 91 -0.47 8.27 -0.37
CA VAL A 91 -0.06 7.97 1.02
C VAL A 91 1.24 8.69 1.36
N VAL A 92 2.28 8.55 0.53
CA VAL A 92 3.57 9.22 0.72
C VAL A 92 3.42 10.74 0.73
N ALA A 93 2.62 11.31 -0.17
CA ALA A 93 2.39 12.75 -0.23
C ALA A 93 1.68 13.27 1.03
N VAL A 94 0.65 12.58 1.50
CA VAL A 94 -0.06 12.94 2.74
C VAL A 94 0.83 12.74 3.97
N ARG A 95 1.72 11.74 3.97
CA ARG A 95 2.74 11.56 5.03
C ARG A 95 3.70 12.74 5.08
N LEU A 96 4.23 13.17 3.94
CA LEU A 96 5.10 14.34 3.83
C LEU A 96 4.39 15.62 4.27
N LEU A 97 3.13 15.79 3.87
CA LEU A 97 2.30 16.91 4.31
C LEU A 97 2.12 16.90 5.84
N GLY A 98 1.75 15.75 6.42
CA GLY A 98 1.59 15.62 7.87
C GLY A 98 2.87 15.93 8.64
N ILE A 99 4.03 15.47 8.15
CA ILE A 99 5.33 15.83 8.72
C ILE A 99 5.59 17.35 8.63
N GLY A 100 5.25 17.97 7.49
CA GLY A 100 5.43 19.40 7.29
C GLY A 100 4.52 20.27 8.18
N LEU A 101 3.32 19.79 8.50
CA LEU A 101 2.34 20.50 9.32
C LEU A 101 2.52 20.25 10.82
N GLU A 102 2.72 19.00 11.23
CA GLU A 102 2.69 18.55 12.63
C GLU A 102 4.10 18.30 13.21
N GLY A 103 5.14 18.39 12.38
CA GLY A 103 6.52 18.14 12.77
C GLY A 103 6.98 16.71 12.54
N ILE A 104 8.28 16.48 12.80
CA ILE A 104 8.96 15.21 12.53
C ILE A 104 9.04 14.36 13.79
N THR A 105 8.60 13.11 13.70
CA THR A 105 8.82 12.07 14.71
C THR A 105 9.57 10.86 14.15
N PRO A 106 10.28 10.08 14.98
CA PRO A 106 10.98 8.86 14.53
C PRO A 106 10.04 7.84 13.87
N VAL A 107 8.81 7.71 14.38
CA VAL A 107 7.78 6.82 13.82
C VAL A 107 7.40 7.27 12.42
N GLN A 108 7.08 8.56 12.23
CA GLN A 108 6.72 9.08 10.90
C GLN A 108 7.86 8.93 9.87
N LEU A 109 9.12 9.07 10.28
CA LEU A 109 10.26 8.86 9.39
C LEU A 109 10.42 7.38 9.01
N SER A 110 10.22 6.46 9.95
CA SER A 110 10.24 5.02 9.67
C SER A 110 9.12 4.64 8.69
N GLU A 111 7.90 5.14 8.92
CA GLU A 111 6.77 4.91 8.03
C GLU A 111 7.01 5.53 6.65
N LEU A 112 7.44 6.78 6.57
CA LEU A 112 7.77 7.44 5.31
C LEU A 112 8.82 6.67 4.51
N ARG A 113 9.85 6.12 5.18
CA ARG A 113 10.85 5.28 4.52
C ARG A 113 10.22 4.01 3.95
N ASN A 114 9.39 3.31 4.72
CA ASN A 114 8.77 2.06 4.29
C ASN A 114 7.77 2.30 3.14
N GLU A 115 6.90 3.29 3.30
CA GLU A 115 5.93 3.76 2.29
C GLU A 115 6.67 4.22 1.03
N GLY A 116 7.68 5.07 1.17
CA GLY A 116 8.49 5.60 0.07
C GLY A 116 9.25 4.53 -0.71
N LEU A 117 9.88 3.57 -0.03
CA LEU A 117 10.56 2.45 -0.68
C LEU A 117 9.58 1.57 -1.45
N SER A 118 8.41 1.26 -0.87
CA SER A 118 7.38 0.48 -1.55
C SER A 118 6.84 1.22 -2.78
N TRP A 119 6.63 2.53 -2.69
CA TRP A 119 6.19 3.36 -3.80
C TRP A 119 7.21 3.40 -4.94
N LEU A 120 8.50 3.62 -4.63
CA LEU A 120 9.58 3.59 -5.62
C LEU A 120 9.70 2.23 -6.29
N LEU A 121 9.51 1.14 -5.55
CA LEU A 121 9.51 -0.21 -6.11
C LEU A 121 8.35 -0.41 -7.10
N PHE A 122 7.15 0.05 -6.77
CA PHE A 122 5.98 -0.03 -7.67
C PHE A 122 6.17 0.83 -8.91
N LEU A 123 6.73 2.04 -8.75
CA LEU A 123 7.03 2.93 -9.87
C LEU A 123 8.08 2.30 -10.80
N GLY A 124 9.14 1.73 -10.24
CA GLY A 124 10.15 0.99 -10.99
C GLY A 124 9.55 -0.17 -11.76
N ALA A 125 8.66 -0.95 -11.14
CA ALA A 125 7.94 -2.04 -11.80
C ALA A 125 7.03 -1.54 -12.93
N LEU A 126 6.32 -0.42 -12.75
CA LEU A 126 5.46 0.18 -13.77
C LEU A 126 6.26 0.66 -15.00
N LEU A 127 7.40 1.32 -14.76
CA LEU A 127 8.29 1.80 -15.82
C LEU A 127 8.96 0.62 -16.55
N ALA A 128 9.33 -0.42 -15.80
CA ALA A 128 9.89 -1.64 -16.37
C ALA A 128 8.85 -2.47 -17.11
N CYS A 129 7.57 -2.49 -16.71
CA CYS A 129 6.54 -3.29 -17.35
C CYS A 129 6.36 -2.86 -18.81
N PRO A 130 6.47 -3.77 -19.80
CA PRO A 130 6.26 -3.40 -21.19
C PRO A 130 4.83 -2.87 -21.40
N SER A 131 4.70 -1.88 -22.28
CA SER A 131 3.38 -1.46 -22.78
C SER A 131 2.96 -2.47 -23.83
N ALA A 132 1.70 -2.92 -23.80
CA ALA A 132 1.11 -3.55 -24.97
C ALA A 132 1.16 -2.52 -26.11
N ARG A 133 2.04 -2.75 -27.08
CA ARG A 133 2.01 -2.12 -28.40
C ARG A 133 1.84 -3.25 -29.41
#